data_AF-A0A0U2Z6G5-F1
#
_entry.id   AF-A0A0U2Z6G5-F1
#
_cell.length_a   1.000
_cell.length_b   1.000
_cell.length_c   1.000
_cell.angle_alpha   90.00
_cell.angle_beta   90.00
_cell.angle_gamma   90.00
#
_symmetry.space_group_name_H-M   'P 1'
#
loop_
_entity.id
_entity.type
_entity.pdbx_description
1 polymer ?
#
loop_
_entity_poly.entity_id
_entity_poly.type
_entity_poly.pdbx_seq_one_letter_code
_entity_poly.pdbx_strand_id
1 'polypeptide(L)' 'MTNQALIKLLKMIMIVGIILIVIGVFLHFSPTVQAMGVSGILLSACCVAFGMILSLPTKIYLTFLLMKHESDKH' A
#
# COMPACT_ATOMS: atom_id res chain seq x y z
N MET A 1 -17.42 2.11 16.83
CA MET A 1 -16.26 2.62 16.07
C MET A 1 -16.76 3.01 14.69
N THR A 2 -16.79 4.30 14.35
CA THR A 2 -17.50 4.80 13.18
C THR A 2 -16.85 4.27 11.89
N ASN A 3 -17.61 3.53 11.07
CA ASN A 3 -17.14 2.93 9.80
C ASN A 3 -16.38 3.94 8.93
N GLN A 4 -16.75 5.22 8.97
CA GLN A 4 -16.10 6.31 8.24
C GLN A 4 -14.64 6.54 8.64
N ALA A 5 -14.29 6.42 9.92
CA ALA A 5 -12.92 6.58 10.38
C ALA A 5 -12.04 5.44 9.86
N LEU A 6 -12.60 4.22 9.82
CA LEU A 6 -11.92 3.05 9.30
C LEU A 6 -11.70 3.16 7.79
N ILE A 7 -12.72 3.60 7.02
CA ILE A 7 -12.58 3.88 5.58
C ILE A 7 -11.49 4.94 5.32
N LYS A 8 -11.46 6.03 6.12
CA LYS A 8 -10.41 7.06 5.99
C LYS A 8 -9.03 6.50 6.27
N LEU A 9 -8.88 5.68 7.30
CA LEU A 9 -7.61 5.02 7.63
C LEU A 9 -7.16 4.08 6.52
N LEU A 10 -8.07 3.27 5.97
CA LEU A 10 -7.81 2.41 4.83
C LEU A 10 -7.35 3.21 3.61
N LYS A 11 -8.05 4.29 3.28
CA LYS A 11 -7.69 5.16 2.15
C LYS A 11 -6.31 5.81 2.35
N MET A 12 -5.97 6.23 3.58
CA MET A 12 -4.63 6.72 3.94
C MET A 12 -3.57 5.64 3.74
N ILE A 13 -3.82 4.42 4.20
CA ILE A 13 -2.89 3.28 4.05
C ILE A 13 -2.63 2.97 2.58
N MET A 14 -3.65 3.03 1.71
CA MET A 14 -3.49 2.84 0.27
C MET A 14 -2.58 3.90 -0.35
N ILE A 15 -2.77 5.18 0.01
CA ILE A 15 -1.94 6.28 -0.49
C ILE A 15 -0.50 6.12 0.00
N VAL A 16 -0.31 5.78 1.28
CA VAL A 16 1.02 5.51 1.85
C VAL A 16 1.69 4.34 1.13
N GLY A 17 0.98 3.24 0.85
CA GLY A 17 1.51 2.09 0.12
C GLY A 17 1.97 2.45 -1.30
N ILE A 18 1.21 3.28 -2.01
CA ILE A 18 1.59 3.77 -3.36
C ILE A 18 2.84 4.65 -3.28
N ILE A 19 2.89 5.58 -2.32
CA ILE A 19 4.07 6.42 -2.09
C ILE A 19 5.30 5.56 -1.78
N LEU A 20 5.14 4.50 -0.99
CA LEU A 20 6.22 3.56 -0.65
C LEU A 20 6.75 2.81 -1.88
N ILE A 21 5.87 2.42 -2.80
CA ILE A 21 6.27 1.80 -4.09
C ILE A 21 7.05 2.81 -4.94
N VAL A 22 6.57 4.04 -5.07
CA VAL A 22 7.25 5.10 -5.84
C VAL A 22 8.64 5.37 -5.25
N ILE A 23 8.74 5.49 -3.92
CA ILE A 23 10.02 5.65 -3.22
C ILE A 23 10.94 4.45 -3.45
N GLY A 24 10.42 3.21 -3.37
CA GLY A 24 11.21 2.00 -3.62
C GLY A 24 11.78 1.91 -5.04
N VAL A 25 11.02 2.36 -6.04
CA VAL A 25 11.46 2.42 -7.45
C VAL A 25 12.44 3.58 -7.66
N PHE A 26 12.19 4.73 -7.03
CA PHE A 26 13.09 5.89 -7.11
C PHE A 26 14.44 5.60 -6.46
N LEU A 27 14.41 4.90 -5.32
CA LEU A 27 15.62 4.38 -4.68
C LEU A 27 16.34 3.41 -5.60
N HIS A 28 15.65 2.48 -6.28
CA HIS A 28 16.29 1.54 -7.23
C HIS A 28 17.11 2.24 -8.32
N PHE A 29 16.63 3.38 -8.81
CA PHE A 29 17.26 4.13 -9.89
C PHE A 29 18.35 5.12 -9.42
N SER A 30 18.49 5.33 -8.12
CA SER A 30 19.47 6.28 -7.58
C SER A 30 20.89 5.68 -7.61
N PRO A 31 21.92 6.44 -8.00
CA PRO A 31 23.30 5.95 -8.05
C PRO A 31 23.83 5.46 -6.68
N THR A 32 23.20 5.86 -5.58
CA THR A 32 23.51 5.42 -4.21
C THR A 32 23.20 3.95 -3.93
N VAL A 33 22.16 3.34 -4.53
CA VAL A 33 21.91 1.89 -4.36
C VAL A 33 22.84 1.05 -5.23
N GLN A 34 23.29 1.58 -6.37
CA GLN A 34 24.28 0.92 -7.21
C GLN A 34 25.63 0.80 -6.47
N ALA A 35 25.97 1.79 -5.62
CA ALA A 35 27.13 1.74 -4.74
C ALA A 35 26.98 0.76 -3.55
N MET A 36 25.75 0.48 -3.10
CA MET A 36 25.46 -0.51 -2.04
C MET A 36 25.27 -1.96 -2.55
N GLY A 37 25.24 -2.17 -3.88
CA GLY A 37 25.08 -3.49 -4.48
C GLY A 37 23.80 -4.21 -4.04
N VAL A 38 23.95 -5.45 -3.55
CA VAL A 38 22.85 -6.37 -3.22
C VAL A 38 21.91 -5.81 -2.14
N SER A 39 22.43 -5.05 -1.17
CA SER A 39 21.62 -4.44 -0.10
C SER A 39 20.65 -3.39 -0.64
N GLY A 40 21.01 -2.67 -1.71
CA GLY A 40 20.12 -1.69 -2.36
C GLY A 40 18.94 -2.35 -3.07
N ILE A 41 19.19 -3.48 -3.73
CA ILE A 41 18.15 -4.28 -4.40
C ILE A 41 17.19 -4.88 -3.36
N LEU A 42 17.72 -5.43 -2.25
CA LEU A 42 16.90 -6.00 -1.18
C LEU A 42 15.99 -4.93 -0.55
N LEU A 43 16.52 -3.74 -0.27
CA LEU A 43 15.73 -2.64 0.32
C LEU A 43 14.60 -2.19 -0.61
N SER A 44 14.88 -2.05 -1.91
CA SER A 44 13.88 -1.70 -2.93
C SER A 44 12.81 -2.79 -3.08
N ALA A 45 13.22 -4.07 -3.18
CA ALA A 45 12.31 -5.20 -3.29
C ALA A 45 11.40 -5.32 -2.06
N CYS A 46 11.94 -5.14 -0.85
CA CYS A 46 11.16 -5.13 0.39
C CYS A 46 10.15 -3.97 0.41
N CYS A 47 10.54 -2.75 0.01
CA CYS A 47 9.64 -1.60 -0.05
C CYS A 47 8.45 -1.84 -1.00
N VAL A 48 8.73 -2.38 -2.19
CA VAL A 48 7.71 -2.69 -3.19
C VAL A 48 6.79 -3.82 -2.71
N ALA A 49 7.36 -4.90 -2.16
CA ALA A 49 6.58 -6.02 -1.60
C ALA A 49 5.67 -5.57 -0.46
N PHE A 50 6.18 -4.74 0.46
CA PHE A 50 5.37 -4.15 1.54
C PHE A 50 4.25 -3.28 0.98
N GLY A 51 4.54 -2.42 0.01
CA GLY A 51 3.54 -1.56 -0.63
C GLY A 51 2.42 -2.35 -1.32
N MET A 52 2.76 -3.49 -1.96
CA MET A 52 1.76 -4.40 -2.52
C MET A 52 0.92 -5.06 -1.42
N ILE A 53 1.56 -5.61 -0.38
CA ILE A 53 0.86 -6.25 0.76
C ILE A 53 -0.08 -5.28 1.46
N LEU A 54 0.27 -4.00 1.61
CA LEU A 54 -0.60 -2.99 2.22
C LEU A 54 -1.78 -2.58 1.31
N SER A 55 -1.65 -2.72 -0.01
CA SER A 55 -2.68 -2.32 -0.98
C SER A 55 -3.80 -3.36 -1.17
N LEU A 56 -3.46 -4.65 -1.05
CA LEU A 56 -4.40 -5.78 -1.21
C LEU A 56 -5.53 -5.85 -0.17
N PRO A 57 -5.28 -5.87 1.16
CA PRO A 57 -6.32 -5.99 2.18
C PRO A 57 -7.22 -4.74 2.20
N THR A 58 -6.67 -3.58 1.84
CA THR A 58 -7.40 -2.31 1.75
C THR A 58 -8.49 -2.34 0.68
N LYS A 59 -8.20 -2.92 -0.50
CA LYS A 59 -9.18 -3.09 -1.59
C LYS A 59 -10.29 -4.08 -1.23
N ILE A 60 -9.93 -5.23 -0.64
CA ILE A 60 -10.89 -6.28 -0.26
C ILE A 60 -11.87 -5.77 0.80
N TYR A 61 -11.36 -5.02 1.79
CA TYR A 61 -12.19 -4.49 2.86
C TYR A 61 -13.19 -3.42 2.36
N LEU A 62 -12.77 -2.57 1.41
CA LEU A 62 -13.66 -1.57 0.83
C LEU A 62 -14.79 -2.23 0.04
N THR A 63 -14.48 -3.29 -0.72
CA THR A 63 -15.49 -4.10 -1.43
C THR A 63 -16.46 -4.75 -0.45
N PHE A 64 -15.96 -5.37 0.62
CA PHE A 64 -16.82 -5.98 1.63
C PHE A 64 -17.76 -4.96 2.29
N LEU A 65 -17.25 -3.76 2.57
CA LEU A 65 -18.04 -2.69 3.16
C LEU A 65 -19.10 -2.13 2.20
N LEU A 66 -18.78 -1.97 0.91
CA LEU A 66 -19.75 -1.61 -0.13
C LEU A 66 -20.86 -2.65 -0.25
N MET A 67 -20.50 -3.93 -0.29
CA MET A 67 -21.45 -5.05 -0.37
C MET A 67 -22.37 -5.10 0.87
N LYS A 68 -21.84 -4.79 2.05
CA LYS A 68 -22.63 -4.68 3.29
C LYS A 68 -23.62 -3.50 3.23
N HIS A 69 -23.19 -2.35 2.68
CA HIS A 69 -24.08 -1.20 2.46
C HIS A 69 -25.18 -1.48 1.43
N GLU A 70 -24.88 -2.28 0.40
CA GLU A 70 -25.85 -2.69 -0.62
C GLU A 70 -26.88 -3.68 -0.06
N SER A 71 -26.43 -4.62 0.77
CA SER A 71 -27.29 -5.61 1.46
C SER A 71 -28.19 -5.00 2.55
N ASP A 72 -27.77 -3.91 3.20
CA ASP A 72 -28.59 -3.22 4.23
C ASP A 72 -29.70 -2.37 3.60
N LYS A 73 -29.57 -2.03 2.32
CA LYS A 73 -30.54 -1.24 1.55
C LYS A 73 -31.66 -2.10 0.94
N HIS A 74 -31.62 -3.43 1.12
CA HIS A 74 -32.46 -4.38 0.41
C HIS A 74 -33.30 -5.26 1.33
#